data_AF-R7HGN7-F1
#
_entry.id   AF-R7HGN7-F1
#
_cell.length_a   1.000
_cell.length_b   1.000
_cell.length_c   1.000
_cell.angle_alpha   90.00
_cell.angle_beta   90.00
_cell.angle_gamma   90.00
#
_symmetry.space_group_name_H-M   'P 1'
#
loop_
_entity.id
_entity.type
_entity.pdbx_description
1 polymer ?
#
loop_
_entity_poly.entity_id
_entity_poly.type
_entity_poly.pdbx_seq_one_letter_code
_entity_poly.pdbx_strand_id
1 'polypeptide(L)'
;MEDIFVVVPTLNPNIEIFKKFLDNLLESTKNVLVYDDGCNKEYDSFFKELEKKKITVLHHYVNLGKGRSMKDAFNYLLLKYPKLKGVVTADSDGQHSIKDIEKVSNEILKHPDSLILGCRDFDSENVPTRNKFGNKITRGVFKTFVGLSITDTQTGLRGYPTKVMSSLLTVKGDRFEYETNMLIETMNKKIPIIEVPIETIYLENSNSESHFNPVKDSFEIYKLFFKFILAGLSSFILDYLLFYIFSLIIGGTNSILYSTICARVLSSMYNFLVNSNVVFKNRNSSSLIKYACLCIIQMFVSGLAVEYIVKLTHISSMVIKLIVDIVLFVVNFVIQRTFIFVGEKHEK
;
A
#
# COMPACT_ATOMS: atom_id res chain seq x y z
N MET A 1 17.47 -13.20 -20.38
CA MET A 1 17.22 -13.25 -18.92
C MET A 1 18.45 -13.69 -18.10
N GLU A 2 19.66 -13.73 -18.66
CA GLU A 2 20.82 -14.35 -17.96
C GLU A 2 21.22 -13.68 -16.64
N ASP A 3 20.81 -12.43 -16.39
CA ASP A 3 21.06 -11.73 -15.12
C ASP A 3 19.78 -11.42 -14.30
N ILE A 4 18.64 -12.00 -14.66
CA ILE A 4 17.37 -11.86 -13.94
C ILE A 4 16.91 -13.23 -13.45
N PHE A 5 16.55 -13.31 -12.17
CA PHE A 5 15.98 -14.52 -11.58
C PHE A 5 14.46 -14.45 -11.55
N VAL A 6 13.80 -15.58 -11.78
CA VAL A 6 12.38 -15.75 -11.49
C VAL A 6 12.26 -16.45 -10.14
N VAL A 7 11.68 -15.76 -9.16
CA VAL A 7 11.45 -16.27 -7.80
C VAL A 7 10.00 -16.72 -7.68
N VAL A 8 9.80 -17.95 -7.24
CA VAL A 8 8.46 -18.55 -7.07
C VAL A 8 8.26 -18.98 -5.61
N PRO A 9 7.73 -18.10 -4.74
CA PRO A 9 7.35 -18.46 -3.38
C PRO A 9 6.19 -19.46 -3.42
N THR A 10 6.33 -20.55 -2.68
CA THR A 10 5.47 -21.72 -2.81
C THR A 10 5.03 -22.21 -1.44
N LEU A 11 3.72 -22.41 -1.27
CA LEU A 11 3.12 -23.01 -0.08
C LEU A 11 1.98 -23.93 -0.51
N ASN A 12 2.17 -25.24 -0.36
CA ASN A 12 1.19 -26.29 -0.69
C ASN A 12 0.51 -26.10 -2.08
N PRO A 13 1.28 -26.00 -3.18
CA PRO A 13 0.74 -25.70 -4.50
C PRO A 13 -0.01 -26.90 -5.09
N ASN A 14 -0.83 -26.67 -6.12
CA ASN A 14 -1.23 -27.78 -6.98
C ASN A 14 0.00 -28.28 -7.77
N ILE A 15 0.47 -29.49 -7.48
CA ILE A 15 1.71 -30.05 -8.04
C ILE A 15 1.66 -30.13 -9.57
N GLU A 16 0.52 -30.51 -10.15
CA GLU A 16 0.39 -30.68 -11.60
C GLU A 16 0.50 -29.33 -12.32
N ILE A 17 -0.24 -28.33 -11.84
CA ILE A 17 -0.19 -26.97 -12.36
C ILE A 17 1.22 -26.39 -12.20
N PHE A 18 1.82 -26.57 -11.03
CA PHE A 18 3.14 -26.00 -10.75
C PHE A 18 4.25 -26.68 -11.57
N LYS A 19 4.20 -28.00 -11.76
CA LYS A 19 5.10 -28.73 -12.66
C LYS A 19 5.04 -28.19 -14.07
N LYS A 20 3.83 -28.08 -14.63
CA LYS A 20 3.64 -27.55 -15.99
C LYS A 20 4.15 -26.11 -16.12
N PHE A 21 3.90 -25.28 -15.11
CA PHE A 21 4.42 -23.91 -15.08
C PHE A 21 5.95 -23.88 -15.07
N LEU A 22 6.61 -24.69 -14.23
CA LEU A 22 8.06 -24.76 -14.16
C LEU A 22 8.66 -25.31 -15.45
N ASP A 23 8.10 -26.36 -16.05
CA ASP A 23 8.60 -26.93 -17.30
C ASP A 23 8.59 -25.87 -18.41
N ASN A 24 7.49 -25.13 -18.58
CA ASN A 24 7.40 -24.02 -19.53
C ASN A 24 8.37 -22.87 -19.20
N LEU A 25 8.56 -22.56 -17.92
CA LEU A 25 9.47 -21.49 -17.50
C LEU A 25 10.94 -21.85 -17.78
N LEU A 26 11.30 -23.12 -17.61
CA LEU A 26 12.66 -23.63 -17.84
C LEU A 26 13.04 -23.67 -19.32
N GLU A 27 12.08 -23.71 -20.24
CA GLU A 27 12.32 -23.49 -21.68
C GLU A 27 12.78 -22.06 -21.98
N SER A 28 12.35 -21.09 -21.16
CA SER A 28 12.64 -19.66 -21.33
C SER A 28 13.86 -19.20 -20.53
N THR A 29 14.05 -19.67 -19.30
CA THR A 29 15.18 -19.27 -18.45
C THR A 29 15.64 -20.36 -17.48
N LYS A 30 16.96 -20.43 -17.24
CA LYS A 30 17.56 -21.31 -16.22
C LYS A 30 17.67 -20.66 -14.84
N ASN A 31 17.48 -19.35 -14.76
CA ASN A 31 17.59 -18.58 -13.52
C ASN A 31 16.28 -18.63 -12.75
N VAL A 32 15.93 -19.81 -12.24
CA VAL A 32 14.71 -20.02 -11.46
C VAL A 32 15.10 -20.37 -10.03
N LEU A 33 14.47 -19.68 -9.08
CA LEU A 33 14.54 -19.98 -7.66
C LEU A 33 13.14 -20.30 -7.15
N VAL A 34 12.96 -21.54 -6.70
CA VAL A 34 11.74 -21.96 -6.01
C VAL A 34 11.97 -21.82 -4.51
N TYR A 35 11.05 -21.18 -3.82
CA TYR A 35 11.13 -21.00 -2.37
C TYR A 35 10.01 -21.78 -1.70
N ASP A 36 10.33 -22.88 -1.06
CA ASP A 36 9.43 -23.67 -0.25
C ASP A 36 9.24 -23.01 1.14
N ASP A 37 8.08 -22.38 1.35
CA ASP A 37 7.73 -21.72 2.62
C ASP A 37 7.14 -22.71 3.63
N GLY A 38 7.80 -23.86 3.81
CA GLY A 38 7.39 -24.90 4.76
C GLY A 38 6.11 -25.63 4.33
N CYS A 39 6.09 -26.14 3.09
CA CYS A 39 5.05 -27.03 2.60
C CYS A 39 4.94 -28.31 3.44
N ASN A 40 3.79 -28.98 3.34
CA ASN A 40 3.55 -30.26 4.00
C ASN A 40 4.56 -31.33 3.52
N LYS A 41 4.80 -32.35 4.35
CA LYS A 41 5.73 -33.46 4.03
C LYS A 41 5.45 -34.20 2.72
N GLU A 42 4.21 -34.17 2.23
CA GLU A 42 3.83 -34.76 0.96
C GLU A 42 4.55 -34.12 -0.25
N TYR A 43 4.98 -32.86 -0.12
CA TYR A 43 5.71 -32.12 -1.15
C TYR A 43 7.23 -32.37 -1.15
N ASP A 44 7.80 -33.04 -0.13
CA ASP A 44 9.24 -33.29 -0.01
C ASP A 44 9.81 -33.98 -1.26
N SER A 45 9.08 -34.96 -1.79
CA SER A 45 9.48 -35.71 -2.98
C SER A 45 9.55 -34.82 -4.22
N PHE A 46 8.62 -33.86 -4.32
CA PHE A 46 8.54 -32.92 -5.42
C PHE A 46 9.72 -31.94 -5.39
N PHE A 47 10.02 -31.32 -4.25
CA PHE A 47 11.17 -30.41 -4.15
C PHE A 47 12.52 -31.11 -4.39
N LYS A 48 12.69 -32.33 -3.88
CA LYS A 48 13.88 -33.16 -4.19
C LYS A 48 14.02 -33.46 -5.68
N GLU A 49 12.91 -33.59 -6.42
CA GLU A 49 12.93 -33.73 -7.89
C GLU A 49 13.45 -32.45 -8.56
N LEU A 50 13.01 -31.28 -8.09
CA LEU A 50 13.45 -29.98 -8.61
C LEU A 50 14.94 -29.75 -8.38
N GLU A 51 15.46 -30.08 -7.20
CA GLU A 51 16.89 -29.99 -6.89
C GLU A 51 17.73 -30.90 -7.80
N LYS A 52 17.26 -32.12 -8.06
CA LYS A 52 17.90 -33.05 -9.02
C LYS A 52 17.93 -32.49 -10.45
N LYS A 53 16.92 -31.70 -10.83
CA LYS A 53 16.86 -30.94 -12.08
C LYS A 53 17.76 -29.69 -12.08
N LYS A 54 18.57 -29.49 -11.03
CA LYS A 54 19.47 -28.33 -10.83
C LYS A 54 18.73 -26.98 -10.71
N ILE A 55 17.46 -27.01 -10.32
CA ILE A 55 16.70 -25.81 -9.97
C ILE A 55 17.15 -25.39 -8.56
N THR A 56 17.34 -24.10 -8.34
CA THR A 56 17.68 -23.61 -6.99
C THR A 56 16.42 -23.68 -6.14
N VAL A 57 16.45 -24.49 -5.09
CA VAL A 57 15.37 -24.59 -4.10
C VAL A 57 15.89 -24.11 -2.75
N LEU A 58 15.14 -23.22 -2.10
CA LEU A 58 15.36 -22.80 -0.72
C LEU A 58 14.16 -23.22 0.13
N HIS A 59 14.39 -23.48 1.41
CA HIS A 59 13.38 -24.03 2.31
C HIS A 59 13.28 -23.26 3.61
N HIS A 60 12.04 -23.03 4.05
CA HIS A 60 11.73 -22.86 5.46
C HIS A 60 11.31 -24.20 6.08
N TYR A 61 11.72 -24.42 7.33
CA TYR A 61 11.30 -25.61 8.07
C TYR A 61 9.80 -25.58 8.46
N VAL A 62 9.24 -24.37 8.62
CA VAL A 62 7.82 -24.10 8.91
C VAL A 62 7.38 -22.90 8.09
N ASN A 63 6.07 -22.76 7.85
CA ASN A 63 5.52 -21.58 7.18
C ASN A 63 5.81 -20.28 7.95
N LEU A 64 6.65 -19.44 7.37
CA LEU A 64 6.99 -18.10 7.88
C LEU A 64 6.26 -16.99 7.13
N GLY A 65 5.75 -17.28 5.93
CA GLY A 65 4.93 -16.40 5.12
C GLY A 65 5.61 -15.97 3.82
N LYS A 66 4.76 -15.58 2.85
CA LYS A 66 5.19 -15.12 1.51
C LYS A 66 6.22 -13.98 1.60
N GLY A 67 5.98 -13.00 2.46
CA GLY A 67 6.88 -11.87 2.65
C GLY A 67 8.26 -12.28 3.18
N ARG A 68 8.33 -13.22 4.12
CA ARG A 68 9.59 -13.77 4.63
C ARG A 68 10.34 -14.51 3.52
N SER A 69 9.64 -15.38 2.82
CA SER A 69 10.19 -16.17 1.70
C SER A 69 10.78 -15.28 0.61
N MET A 70 10.08 -14.18 0.28
CA MET A 70 10.58 -13.19 -0.67
C MET A 70 11.83 -12.47 -0.17
N LYS A 71 11.86 -12.02 1.09
CA LYS A 71 13.05 -11.35 1.65
C LYS A 71 14.26 -12.27 1.68
N ASP A 72 14.07 -13.54 2.04
CA ASP A 72 15.15 -14.51 2.09
C ASP A 72 15.64 -14.89 0.70
N ALA A 73 14.74 -15.05 -0.28
CA ALA A 73 15.11 -15.21 -1.68
C ALA A 73 15.92 -14.00 -2.17
N PHE A 74 15.47 -12.77 -1.88
CA PHE A 74 16.17 -11.55 -2.28
C PHE A 74 17.56 -11.48 -1.64
N ASN A 75 17.65 -11.72 -0.33
CA ASN A 75 18.92 -11.70 0.39
C ASN A 75 19.90 -12.74 -0.15
N TYR A 76 19.43 -13.97 -0.37
CA TYR A 76 20.24 -15.03 -0.97
C TYR A 76 20.77 -14.64 -2.34
N LEU A 77 19.91 -14.13 -3.23
CA LEU A 77 20.28 -13.78 -4.59
C LEU A 77 21.26 -12.61 -4.63
N LEU A 78 21.04 -11.58 -3.79
CA LEU A 78 21.93 -10.42 -3.68
C LEU A 78 23.34 -10.81 -3.19
N LEU A 79 23.44 -11.78 -2.27
CA LEU A 79 24.73 -12.25 -1.76
C LEU A 79 25.45 -13.18 -2.73
N LYS A 80 24.71 -14.07 -3.42
CA LYS A 80 25.29 -15.11 -4.27
C LYS A 80 25.62 -14.64 -5.69
N TYR A 81 24.90 -13.66 -6.22
CA TYR A 81 25.03 -13.21 -7.61
C TYR A 81 25.38 -11.72 -7.70
N PRO A 82 26.67 -11.34 -7.64
CA PRO A 82 27.10 -9.93 -7.66
C PRO A 82 26.71 -9.15 -8.91
N LYS A 83 26.42 -9.85 -10.03
CA LYS A 83 26.01 -9.25 -11.31
C LYS A 83 24.50 -9.22 -11.53
N LEU A 84 23.71 -9.67 -10.56
CA LEU A 84 22.25 -9.71 -10.63
C LEU A 84 21.69 -8.33 -11.03
N LYS A 85 20.80 -8.31 -12.02
CA LYS A 85 20.10 -7.09 -12.45
C LYS A 85 18.74 -6.94 -11.79
N GLY A 86 18.10 -8.05 -11.43
CA GLY A 86 16.88 -8.03 -10.64
C GLY A 86 16.21 -9.40 -10.57
N VAL A 87 15.00 -9.38 -10.03
CA VAL A 87 14.14 -10.54 -9.84
C VAL A 87 12.74 -10.25 -10.37
N VAL A 88 12.11 -11.22 -11.01
CA VAL A 88 10.66 -11.24 -11.20
C VAL A 88 10.06 -12.24 -10.22
N THR A 89 9.04 -11.85 -9.46
CA THR A 89 8.25 -12.79 -8.67
C THR A 89 7.07 -13.29 -9.48
N ALA A 90 6.79 -14.59 -9.41
CA ALA A 90 5.59 -15.18 -9.99
C ALA A 90 4.95 -16.13 -8.96
N ASP A 91 3.62 -16.18 -8.95
CA ASP A 91 2.88 -17.12 -8.11
C ASP A 91 2.94 -18.55 -8.68
N SER A 92 2.93 -19.55 -7.80
CA SER A 92 3.05 -20.98 -8.16
C SER A 92 1.77 -21.59 -8.77
N ASP A 93 0.73 -20.79 -8.95
CA ASP A 93 -0.60 -21.22 -9.40
C ASP A 93 -0.77 -21.20 -10.93
N GLY A 94 0.25 -20.80 -11.67
CA GLY A 94 0.24 -20.77 -13.13
C GLY A 94 -0.63 -19.67 -13.75
N GLN A 95 -1.05 -18.65 -12.97
CA GLN A 95 -1.84 -17.53 -13.48
C GLN A 95 -1.04 -16.51 -14.31
N HIS A 96 0.29 -16.64 -14.34
CA HIS A 96 1.17 -15.74 -15.10
C HIS A 96 1.71 -16.43 -16.35
N SER A 97 1.52 -15.79 -17.50
CA SER A 97 2.11 -16.27 -18.75
C SER A 97 3.63 -16.08 -18.73
N ILE A 98 4.37 -16.99 -19.37
CA ILE A 98 5.83 -16.84 -19.54
C ILE A 98 6.16 -15.56 -20.32
N LYS A 99 5.33 -15.21 -21.30
CA LYS A 99 5.45 -13.95 -22.06
C LYS A 99 5.36 -12.73 -21.14
N ASP A 100 4.49 -12.73 -20.15
CA ASP A 100 4.36 -11.61 -19.21
C ASP A 100 5.53 -11.54 -18.23
N ILE A 101 6.05 -12.69 -17.79
CA ILE A 101 7.31 -12.76 -17.01
C ILE A 101 8.47 -12.16 -17.82
N GLU A 102 8.56 -12.48 -19.11
CA GLU A 102 9.57 -11.93 -20.01
C GLU A 102 9.41 -10.42 -20.22
N LYS A 103 8.17 -9.93 -20.42
CA LYS A 103 7.88 -8.48 -20.51
C LYS A 103 8.36 -7.75 -19.27
N VAL A 104 7.97 -8.21 -18.08
CA VAL A 104 8.37 -7.60 -16.80
C VAL A 104 9.90 -7.68 -16.61
N SER A 105 10.53 -8.79 -16.99
CA SER A 105 11.99 -8.93 -16.98
C SER A 105 12.68 -7.90 -17.86
N ASN A 106 12.15 -7.65 -19.06
CA ASN A 106 12.72 -6.65 -19.97
C ASN A 106 12.58 -5.22 -19.41
N GLU A 107 11.49 -4.91 -18.71
CA GLU A 107 11.29 -3.60 -18.07
C GLU A 107 12.23 -3.36 -16.88
N ILE A 108 12.61 -4.40 -16.13
CA ILE A 108 13.67 -4.30 -15.10
C ILE A 108 14.98 -3.75 -15.71
N LEU A 109 15.34 -4.22 -16.91
CA LEU A 109 16.58 -3.80 -17.57
C LEU A 109 16.53 -2.34 -18.03
N LYS A 110 15.35 -1.86 -18.45
CA LYS A 110 15.13 -0.47 -18.87
C LYS A 110 15.02 0.50 -17.70
N HIS A 111 14.50 0.03 -16.57
CA HIS A 111 14.17 0.85 -15.42
C HIS A 111 14.80 0.32 -14.12
N PRO A 112 16.15 0.36 -13.99
CA PRO A 112 16.88 -0.27 -12.88
C PRO A 112 16.64 0.37 -11.49
N ASP A 113 15.96 1.51 -11.45
CA ASP A 113 15.63 2.25 -10.23
C ASP A 113 14.13 2.23 -9.91
N SER A 114 13.32 1.46 -10.64
CA SER A 114 11.85 1.44 -10.51
C SER A 114 11.30 0.06 -10.14
N LEU A 115 10.25 0.02 -9.32
CA LEU A 115 9.47 -1.19 -9.11
C LEU A 115 8.59 -1.44 -10.33
N ILE A 116 8.60 -2.65 -10.88
CA ILE A 116 7.79 -3.01 -12.03
C ILE A 116 6.58 -3.82 -11.55
N LEU A 117 5.37 -3.46 -11.97
CA LEU A 117 4.15 -4.18 -11.65
C LEU A 117 3.53 -4.72 -12.93
N GLY A 118 3.34 -6.04 -13.01
CA GLY A 118 2.53 -6.64 -14.07
C GLY A 118 1.05 -6.46 -13.73
N CYS A 119 0.36 -5.54 -14.39
CA CYS A 119 -1.00 -5.15 -14.05
C CYS A 119 -2.02 -5.80 -15.00
N ARG A 120 -2.98 -6.51 -14.44
CA ARG A 120 -4.08 -7.10 -15.20
C ARG A 120 -4.97 -5.99 -15.77
N ASP A 121 -5.47 -6.20 -16.97
CA ASP A 121 -6.50 -5.34 -17.54
C ASP A 121 -7.89 -5.68 -16.94
N PHE A 122 -8.25 -4.98 -15.87
CA PHE A 122 -9.57 -5.11 -15.23
C PHE A 122 -10.71 -4.50 -16.05
N ASP A 123 -10.41 -3.72 -17.10
CA ASP A 123 -11.43 -3.15 -17.98
C ASP A 123 -11.83 -4.14 -19.09
N SER A 124 -11.03 -5.19 -19.32
CA SER A 124 -11.36 -6.29 -20.24
C SER A 124 -12.62 -7.07 -19.85
N GLU A 125 -13.38 -7.55 -20.84
CA GLU A 125 -14.67 -8.24 -20.64
C GLU A 125 -14.54 -9.55 -19.84
N ASN A 126 -13.35 -10.15 -19.81
CA ASN A 126 -13.10 -11.49 -19.27
C ASN A 126 -12.85 -11.54 -17.75
N VAL A 127 -12.82 -10.39 -17.05
CA VAL A 127 -12.54 -10.36 -15.60
C VAL A 127 -13.85 -10.48 -14.80
N PRO A 128 -13.98 -11.43 -13.84
CA PRO A 128 -15.16 -11.56 -13.00
C PRO A 128 -15.48 -10.27 -12.25
N THR A 129 -16.77 -9.90 -12.23
CA THR A 129 -17.27 -8.64 -11.65
C THR A 129 -16.88 -8.43 -10.18
N ARG A 130 -16.82 -9.51 -9.39
CA ARG A 130 -16.37 -9.49 -7.98
C ARG A 130 -14.92 -9.01 -7.85
N ASN A 131 -14.03 -9.46 -8.72
CA ASN A 131 -12.61 -9.09 -8.71
C ASN A 131 -12.40 -7.65 -9.21
N LYS A 132 -13.18 -7.21 -10.20
CA LYS A 132 -13.21 -5.80 -10.64
C LYS A 132 -13.59 -4.87 -9.48
N PHE A 133 -14.64 -5.20 -8.74
CA PHE A 133 -15.12 -4.38 -7.63
C PHE A 133 -14.12 -4.34 -6.45
N GLY A 134 -13.57 -5.49 -6.07
CA GLY A 134 -12.55 -5.57 -5.02
C GLY A 134 -11.32 -4.72 -5.33
N ASN A 135 -10.77 -4.84 -6.53
CA ASN A 135 -9.62 -4.04 -6.96
C ASN A 135 -9.97 -2.54 -7.05
N LYS A 136 -11.17 -2.16 -7.50
CA LYS A 136 -11.60 -0.75 -7.53
C LYS A 136 -11.61 -0.12 -6.13
N ILE A 137 -12.07 -0.87 -5.12
CA ILE A 137 -12.04 -0.42 -3.73
C ILE A 137 -10.59 -0.26 -3.26
N THR A 138 -9.75 -1.27 -3.42
CA THR A 138 -8.37 -1.21 -2.92
C THR A 138 -7.56 -0.13 -3.64
N ARG A 139 -7.74 0.08 -4.95
CA ARG A 139 -7.16 1.24 -5.67
C ARG A 139 -7.59 2.57 -5.07
N GLY A 140 -8.89 2.71 -4.77
CA GLY A 140 -9.42 3.88 -4.08
C GLY A 140 -8.77 4.10 -2.72
N VAL A 141 -8.59 3.03 -1.94
CA VAL A 141 -7.91 3.04 -0.64
C VAL A 141 -6.44 3.45 -0.79
N PHE A 142 -5.67 2.86 -1.71
CA PHE A 142 -4.28 3.26 -1.94
C PHE A 142 -4.15 4.71 -2.39
N LYS A 143 -5.00 5.15 -3.33
CA LYS A 143 -5.00 6.55 -3.79
C LYS A 143 -5.36 7.52 -2.65
N THR A 144 -6.37 7.17 -1.86
CA THR A 144 -6.91 8.03 -0.79
C THR A 144 -6.06 8.01 0.47
N PHE A 145 -5.44 6.89 0.85
CA PHE A 145 -4.68 6.73 2.10
C PHE A 145 -3.16 6.69 1.94
N VAL A 146 -2.64 6.14 0.85
CA VAL A 146 -1.19 6.10 0.56
C VAL A 146 -0.75 7.19 -0.42
N GLY A 147 -1.64 7.63 -1.32
CA GLY A 147 -1.30 8.58 -2.39
C GLY A 147 -0.72 7.90 -3.63
N LEU A 148 -0.76 6.57 -3.65
CA LEU A 148 -0.28 5.75 -4.75
C LEU A 148 -1.42 5.51 -5.74
N SER A 149 -1.23 5.92 -7.00
CA SER A 149 -2.18 5.67 -8.09
C SER A 149 -1.68 4.51 -8.93
N ILE A 150 -2.19 3.31 -8.66
CA ILE A 150 -1.92 2.10 -9.45
C ILE A 150 -3.23 1.45 -9.92
N THR A 151 -3.13 0.65 -10.96
CA THR A 151 -4.21 -0.05 -11.65
C THR A 151 -4.46 -1.43 -11.08
N ASP A 152 -3.44 -2.10 -10.53
CA ASP A 152 -3.56 -3.39 -9.86
C ASP A 152 -2.76 -3.40 -8.56
N THR A 153 -3.47 -3.38 -7.43
CA THR A 153 -2.85 -3.42 -6.09
C THR A 153 -2.49 -4.84 -5.64
N GLN A 154 -3.06 -5.86 -6.29
CA GLN A 154 -3.03 -7.26 -5.87
C GLN A 154 -2.30 -8.15 -6.87
N THR A 155 -1.52 -7.57 -7.78
CA THR A 155 -0.69 -8.36 -8.68
C THR A 155 0.43 -9.06 -7.92
N GLY A 156 0.61 -10.36 -8.16
CA GLY A 156 1.75 -11.17 -7.72
C GLY A 156 2.94 -11.13 -8.68
N LEU A 157 2.70 -10.73 -9.95
CA LEU A 157 3.75 -10.59 -10.96
C LEU A 157 4.43 -9.23 -10.82
N ARG A 158 5.61 -9.21 -10.20
CA ARG A 158 6.34 -7.98 -9.89
C ARG A 158 7.81 -8.11 -10.23
N GLY A 159 8.37 -7.08 -10.83
CA GLY A 159 9.78 -6.96 -11.15
C GLY A 159 10.51 -6.05 -10.16
N TYR A 160 11.60 -6.55 -9.60
CA TYR A 160 12.43 -5.88 -8.61
C TYR A 160 13.86 -5.77 -9.13
N PRO A 161 14.26 -4.61 -9.66
CA PRO A 161 15.67 -4.36 -9.88
C PRO A 161 16.50 -4.49 -8.60
N THR A 162 17.76 -4.87 -8.73
CA THR A 162 18.68 -5.11 -7.59
C THR A 162 18.67 -3.99 -6.54
N LYS A 163 18.68 -2.73 -6.97
CA LYS A 163 18.63 -1.56 -6.04
C LYS A 163 17.32 -1.47 -5.27
N VAL A 164 16.21 -1.78 -5.93
CA VAL A 164 14.87 -1.80 -5.34
C VAL A 164 14.79 -2.95 -4.34
N MET A 165 15.28 -4.15 -4.68
CA MET A 165 15.34 -5.30 -3.76
C MET A 165 16.04 -4.93 -2.46
N SER A 166 17.26 -4.37 -2.53
CA SER A 166 18.04 -3.98 -1.33
C SER A 166 17.29 -2.96 -0.46
N SER A 167 16.52 -2.07 -1.09
CA SER A 167 15.71 -1.09 -0.38
C SER A 167 14.49 -1.69 0.33
N LEU A 168 13.99 -2.84 -0.13
CA LEU A 168 12.75 -3.44 0.38
C LEU A 168 12.99 -4.56 1.41
N LEU A 169 14.22 -5.07 1.55
CA LEU A 169 14.56 -6.14 2.51
C LEU A 169 14.13 -5.86 3.95
N THR A 170 14.20 -4.59 4.39
CA THR A 170 13.90 -4.18 5.77
C THR A 170 12.43 -3.79 5.98
N VAL A 171 11.59 -3.90 4.96
CA VAL A 171 10.16 -3.57 5.06
C VAL A 171 9.49 -4.56 6.01
N LYS A 172 8.60 -4.04 6.86
CA LYS A 172 7.88 -4.85 7.86
C LYS A 172 6.83 -5.75 7.20
N GLY A 173 6.47 -6.82 7.90
CA GLY A 173 5.49 -7.79 7.43
C GLY A 173 6.18 -8.99 6.79
N ASP A 174 5.76 -10.17 7.17
CA ASP A 174 6.38 -11.44 6.76
C ASP A 174 5.39 -12.32 5.99
N ARG A 175 4.10 -11.97 5.97
CA ARG A 175 3.07 -12.66 5.18
C ARG A 175 2.60 -11.77 4.01
N PHE A 176 1.32 -11.86 3.64
CA PHE A 176 0.76 -11.14 2.48
C PHE A 176 0.82 -9.61 2.64
N GLU A 177 0.79 -9.09 3.87
CA GLU A 177 0.92 -7.66 4.15
C GLU A 177 2.26 -7.07 3.69
N TYR A 178 3.29 -7.89 3.49
CA TYR A 178 4.58 -7.43 2.97
C TYR A 178 4.41 -6.76 1.60
N GLU A 179 3.59 -7.31 0.72
CA GLU A 179 3.37 -6.77 -0.63
C GLU A 179 2.69 -5.39 -0.60
N THR A 180 1.76 -5.19 0.34
CA THR A 180 1.15 -3.88 0.64
C THR A 180 2.19 -2.93 1.20
N ASN A 181 2.95 -3.36 2.20
CA ASN A 181 3.94 -2.52 2.88
C ASN A 181 5.08 -2.11 1.93
N MET A 182 5.47 -2.96 0.99
CA MET A 182 6.43 -2.61 -0.06
C MET A 182 5.91 -1.46 -0.92
N LEU A 183 4.64 -1.48 -1.34
CA LEU A 183 4.05 -0.39 -2.12
C LEU A 183 3.97 0.93 -1.34
N ILE A 184 3.76 0.87 -0.03
CA ILE A 184 3.85 2.05 0.83
C ILE A 184 5.30 2.54 0.93
N GLU A 185 6.25 1.61 1.09
CA GLU A 185 7.66 1.96 1.22
C GLU A 185 8.25 2.55 -0.07
N THR A 186 7.83 2.09 -1.25
CA THR A 186 8.27 2.70 -2.51
C THR A 186 7.84 4.16 -2.59
N MET A 187 6.63 4.50 -2.12
CA MET A 187 6.19 5.89 -2.02
C MET A 187 7.05 6.69 -1.02
N ASN A 188 7.34 6.14 0.15
CA ASN A 188 8.17 6.79 1.17
C ASN A 188 9.59 7.05 0.66
N LYS A 189 10.16 6.08 -0.07
CA LYS A 189 11.51 6.15 -0.65
C LYS A 189 11.55 6.83 -2.02
N LYS A 190 10.40 7.30 -2.54
CA LYS A 190 10.27 7.91 -3.86
C LYS A 190 10.80 7.01 -4.99
N ILE A 191 10.66 5.70 -4.84
CA ILE A 191 10.98 4.70 -5.87
C ILE A 191 9.85 4.74 -6.92
N PRO A 192 10.14 5.06 -8.20
CA PRO A 192 9.12 5.06 -9.24
C PRO A 192 8.50 3.68 -9.44
N ILE A 193 7.25 3.65 -9.88
CA ILE A 193 6.53 2.42 -10.25
C ILE A 193 6.20 2.47 -11.74
N ILE A 194 6.50 1.39 -12.45
CA ILE A 194 6.14 1.19 -13.86
C ILE A 194 5.11 0.07 -13.94
N GLU A 195 3.98 0.33 -14.58
CA GLU A 195 2.91 -0.64 -14.80
C GLU A 195 3.02 -1.24 -16.20
N VAL A 196 3.07 -2.57 -16.27
CA VAL A 196 3.18 -3.36 -17.51
C VAL A 196 1.88 -4.14 -17.68
N PRO A 197 1.11 -3.94 -18.75
CA PRO A 197 -0.10 -4.71 -18.98
C PRO A 197 0.21 -6.20 -19.15
N ILE A 198 -0.54 -7.05 -18.43
CA ILE A 198 -0.42 -8.52 -18.49
C ILE A 198 -1.76 -9.18 -18.77
N GLU A 199 -1.70 -10.38 -19.33
CA GLU A 199 -2.89 -11.20 -19.58
C GLU A 199 -3.43 -11.77 -18.26
N THR A 200 -4.76 -11.94 -18.19
CA THR A 200 -5.38 -12.58 -17.02
C THR A 200 -5.72 -14.02 -17.35
N ILE A 201 -4.98 -14.96 -16.76
CA ILE A 201 -5.21 -16.40 -16.94
C ILE A 201 -6.05 -16.91 -15.78
N TYR A 202 -7.29 -17.32 -16.07
CA TYR A 202 -8.16 -18.00 -15.10
C TYR A 202 -8.10 -19.51 -15.32
N LEU A 203 -7.64 -20.26 -14.33
CA LEU A 203 -7.62 -21.73 -14.37
C LEU A 203 -8.87 -22.25 -13.62
N GLU A 204 -9.80 -22.88 -14.35
CA GLU A 204 -11.10 -23.37 -13.86
C GLU A 204 -11.01 -24.36 -12.69
N ASN A 205 -9.87 -25.03 -12.51
CA ASN A 205 -9.60 -26.00 -11.44
C ASN A 205 -8.61 -25.51 -10.38
N SER A 206 -8.23 -24.23 -10.40
CA SER A 206 -7.48 -23.66 -9.29
C SER A 206 -8.50 -23.25 -8.21
N ASN A 207 -8.54 -23.96 -7.08
CA ASN A 207 -9.15 -23.45 -5.83
C ASN A 207 -8.31 -22.29 -5.27
N SER A 208 -7.87 -21.37 -6.14
CA SER A 208 -7.06 -20.21 -5.82
C SER A 208 -7.96 -19.10 -5.32
N GLU A 209 -8.68 -19.35 -4.23
CA GLU A 209 -9.07 -18.24 -3.38
C GLU A 209 -7.76 -17.58 -2.95
N SER A 210 -7.47 -16.39 -3.50
CA SER A 210 -6.39 -15.56 -3.01
C SER A 210 -6.57 -15.46 -1.49
N HIS A 211 -5.62 -16.01 -0.72
CA HIS A 211 -5.63 -15.93 0.74
C HIS A 211 -5.46 -14.49 1.26
N PHE A 212 -5.42 -13.51 0.34
CA PHE A 212 -5.44 -12.09 0.64
C PHE A 212 -6.73 -11.71 1.36
N ASN A 213 -6.60 -11.26 2.59
CA ASN A 213 -7.67 -10.67 3.38
C ASN A 213 -7.52 -9.13 3.35
N PRO A 214 -8.39 -8.39 2.64
CA PRO A 214 -8.24 -6.95 2.46
C PRO A 214 -8.12 -6.16 3.76
N VAL A 215 -8.78 -6.61 4.83
CA VAL A 215 -8.76 -5.94 6.14
C VAL A 215 -7.44 -6.19 6.86
N LYS A 216 -7.03 -7.45 6.97
CA LYS A 216 -5.82 -7.84 7.70
C LYS A 216 -4.55 -7.40 6.96
N ASP A 217 -4.53 -7.59 5.65
CA ASP A 217 -3.32 -7.39 4.84
C ASP A 217 -3.11 -5.93 4.43
N SER A 218 -4.12 -5.07 4.62
CA SER A 218 -4.02 -3.60 4.47
C SER A 218 -3.96 -2.87 5.82
N PHE A 219 -3.67 -3.57 6.92
CA PHE A 219 -3.68 -3.01 8.27
C PHE A 219 -2.81 -1.75 8.41
N GLU A 220 -1.61 -1.71 7.82
CA GLU A 220 -0.74 -0.53 7.91
C GLU A 220 -1.35 0.70 7.22
N ILE A 221 -2.16 0.52 6.16
CA ILE A 221 -2.90 1.62 5.53
C ILE A 221 -3.95 2.16 6.51
N TYR A 222 -4.74 1.27 7.12
CA TYR A 222 -5.79 1.67 8.05
C TYR A 222 -5.22 2.30 9.33
N LYS A 223 -4.07 1.82 9.80
CA LYS A 223 -3.37 2.35 10.97
C LYS A 223 -2.95 3.81 10.80
N LEU A 224 -2.55 4.22 9.59
CA LEU A 224 -2.24 5.63 9.31
C LEU A 224 -3.49 6.50 9.51
N PHE A 225 -4.62 6.09 8.93
CA PHE A 225 -5.88 6.81 9.08
C PHE A 225 -6.39 6.79 10.53
N PHE A 226 -6.24 5.67 11.23
CA PHE A 226 -6.61 5.55 12.63
C PHE A 226 -5.83 6.53 13.53
N LYS A 227 -4.52 6.71 13.29
CA LYS A 227 -3.73 7.74 13.99
C LYS A 227 -4.26 9.15 13.72
N PHE A 228 -4.71 9.43 12.50
CA PHE A 228 -5.32 10.71 12.16
C PHE A 228 -6.64 10.94 12.90
N ILE A 229 -7.48 9.90 13.01
CA ILE A 229 -8.69 9.94 13.84
C ILE A 229 -8.33 10.27 15.30
N LEU A 230 -7.35 9.58 15.89
CA LEU A 230 -6.91 9.86 17.27
C LEU A 230 -6.35 11.27 17.44
N ALA A 231 -5.61 11.79 16.46
CA ALA A 231 -5.12 13.17 16.47
C ALA A 231 -6.28 14.19 16.43
N GLY A 232 -7.30 13.93 15.62
CA GLY A 232 -8.53 14.73 15.56
C GLY A 232 -9.31 14.70 16.88
N LEU A 233 -9.55 13.51 17.43
CA LEU A 233 -10.28 13.32 18.70
C LEU A 233 -9.55 13.97 19.88
N SER A 234 -8.23 13.78 19.99
CA SER A 234 -7.44 14.42 21.05
C SER A 234 -7.44 15.95 20.93
N SER A 235 -7.38 16.48 19.71
CA SER A 235 -7.53 17.92 19.48
C SER A 235 -8.92 18.44 19.86
N PHE A 236 -9.98 17.67 19.59
CA PHE A 236 -11.33 18.05 19.96
C PHE A 236 -11.52 18.08 21.49
N ILE A 237 -10.97 17.08 22.20
CA ILE A 237 -10.97 17.06 23.67
C ILE A 237 -10.21 18.27 24.21
N LEU A 238 -9.03 18.56 23.65
CA LEU A 238 -8.24 19.72 24.06
C LEU A 238 -8.99 21.04 23.82
N ASP A 239 -9.67 21.19 22.68
CA ASP A 239 -10.51 22.35 22.36
C ASP A 239 -11.58 22.58 23.44
N TYR A 240 -12.31 21.52 23.81
CA TYR A 240 -13.35 21.59 24.82
C TYR A 240 -12.80 21.98 26.20
N LEU A 241 -11.67 21.38 26.61
CA LEU A 241 -11.02 21.69 27.89
C LEU A 241 -10.50 23.13 27.93
N LEU A 242 -9.86 23.60 26.86
CA LEU A 242 -9.37 24.97 26.77
C LEU A 242 -10.51 25.97 26.75
N PHE A 243 -11.61 25.68 26.03
CA PHE A 243 -12.79 26.53 26.03
C PHE A 243 -13.38 26.66 27.45
N TYR A 244 -13.49 25.56 28.18
CA TYR A 244 -13.97 25.57 29.57
C TYR A 244 -13.07 26.42 30.46
N ILE A 245 -11.74 26.21 30.40
CA ILE A 245 -10.77 26.98 31.19
C ILE A 245 -10.83 28.48 30.87
N PHE A 246 -10.83 28.85 29.59
CA PHE A 246 -10.89 30.26 29.18
C PHE A 246 -12.22 30.92 29.55
N SER A 247 -13.33 30.19 29.48
CA SER A 247 -14.64 30.72 29.84
C SER A 247 -14.71 31.12 31.32
N LEU A 248 -13.97 30.41 32.18
CA LEU A 248 -13.84 30.74 33.60
C LEU A 248 -12.93 31.96 33.84
N ILE A 249 -11.88 32.14 33.02
CA ILE A 249 -10.87 33.18 33.23
C ILE A 249 -11.30 34.52 32.62
N ILE A 250 -11.84 34.52 31.39
CA ILE A 250 -11.98 35.74 30.58
C ILE A 250 -13.10 36.66 31.08
N GLY A 251 -14.18 36.11 31.65
CA GLY A 251 -15.28 36.89 32.23
C GLY A 251 -15.96 37.90 31.27
N GLY A 252 -17.10 38.46 31.67
CA GLY A 252 -17.75 39.55 30.92
C GLY A 252 -18.52 39.13 29.65
N THR A 253 -19.01 40.14 28.92
CA THR A 253 -20.01 40.01 27.84
C THR A 253 -19.51 39.26 26.60
N ASN A 254 -18.19 39.26 26.36
CA ASN A 254 -17.57 38.61 25.20
C ASN A 254 -16.75 37.35 25.57
N SER A 255 -16.91 36.84 26.80
CA SER A 255 -16.13 35.68 27.30
C SER A 255 -16.21 34.48 26.36
N ILE A 256 -17.41 34.17 25.84
CA ILE A 256 -17.64 33.02 24.96
C ILE A 256 -16.83 33.15 23.66
N LEU A 257 -16.89 34.32 23.01
CA LEU A 257 -16.21 34.56 21.74
C LEU A 257 -14.69 34.42 21.89
N TYR A 258 -14.10 35.10 22.88
CA TYR A 258 -12.66 35.06 23.11
C TYR A 258 -12.21 33.65 23.53
N SER A 259 -12.99 32.97 24.37
CA SER A 259 -12.70 31.59 24.79
C SER A 259 -12.70 30.62 23.62
N THR A 260 -13.68 30.74 22.70
CA THR A 260 -13.73 29.93 21.49
C THR A 260 -12.54 30.19 20.57
N ILE A 261 -12.17 31.46 20.33
CA ILE A 261 -11.04 31.81 19.46
C ILE A 261 -9.73 31.23 20.04
N CYS A 262 -9.45 31.48 21.32
CA CYS A 262 -8.23 31.01 21.97
C CYS A 262 -8.14 29.48 21.99
N ALA A 263 -9.23 28.79 22.33
CA ALA A 263 -9.30 27.33 22.32
C ALA A 263 -9.03 26.76 20.92
N ARG A 264 -9.66 27.33 19.89
CA ARG A 264 -9.51 26.88 18.49
C ARG A 264 -8.09 27.05 17.96
N VAL A 265 -7.45 28.18 18.25
CA VAL A 265 -6.07 28.43 17.81
C VAL A 265 -5.11 27.42 18.44
N LEU A 266 -5.20 27.21 19.75
CA LEU A 266 -4.32 26.31 20.48
C LEU A 266 -4.58 24.83 20.15
N SER A 267 -5.85 24.42 20.04
CA SER A 267 -6.22 23.05 19.67
C SER A 267 -5.79 22.73 18.24
N SER A 268 -5.96 23.65 17.29
CA SER A 268 -5.50 23.49 15.90
C SER A 268 -3.97 23.42 15.80
N MET A 269 -3.25 24.23 16.60
CA MET A 269 -1.79 24.16 16.66
C MET A 269 -1.31 22.82 17.22
N TYR A 270 -1.96 22.31 18.27
CA TYR A 270 -1.71 20.96 18.78
C TYR A 270 -1.99 19.90 17.71
N ASN A 271 -3.13 19.97 17.00
CA ASN A 271 -3.47 19.03 15.94
C ASN A 271 -2.41 19.01 14.83
N PHE A 272 -1.93 20.20 14.41
CA PHE A 272 -0.82 20.33 13.47
C PHE A 272 0.43 19.58 13.94
N LEU A 273 0.85 19.78 15.20
CA LEU A 273 2.06 19.14 15.75
C LEU A 273 1.93 17.62 15.83
N VAL A 274 0.77 17.11 16.27
CA VAL A 274 0.53 15.66 16.30
C VAL A 274 0.54 15.09 14.88
N ASN A 275 -0.14 15.74 13.94
CA ASN A 275 -0.17 15.27 12.55
C ASN A 275 1.22 15.31 11.91
N SER A 276 2.02 16.35 12.14
CA SER A 276 3.37 16.46 11.57
C SER A 276 4.35 15.44 12.15
N ASN A 277 4.22 15.08 13.43
CA ASN A 277 5.22 14.26 14.13
C ASN A 277 4.83 12.79 14.26
N VAL A 278 3.52 12.48 14.33
CA VAL A 278 3.02 11.13 14.62
C VAL A 278 2.36 10.49 13.40
N VAL A 279 1.56 11.25 12.67
CA VAL A 279 0.78 10.75 11.52
C VAL A 279 1.63 10.74 10.26
N PHE A 280 2.04 11.92 9.79
CA PHE A 280 2.70 12.07 8.49
C PHE A 280 4.23 12.10 8.56
N LYS A 281 4.80 12.42 9.74
CA LYS A 281 6.25 12.42 9.99
C LYS A 281 7.08 13.25 8.99
N ASN A 282 6.45 14.24 8.37
CA ASN A 282 7.04 15.12 7.38
C ASN A 282 6.60 16.53 7.71
N ARG A 283 7.56 17.46 7.83
CA ARG A 283 7.31 18.87 8.08
C ARG A 283 8.27 19.70 7.23
N ASN A 284 7.75 20.72 6.57
CA ASN A 284 8.55 21.76 5.91
C ASN A 284 8.19 23.14 6.48
N SER A 285 8.95 24.17 6.11
CA SER A 285 8.75 25.55 6.59
C SER A 285 7.38 26.11 6.19
N SER A 286 6.80 25.64 5.09
CA SER A 286 5.48 26.07 4.59
C SER A 286 4.29 25.33 5.20
N SER A 287 4.51 24.18 5.85
CA SER A 287 3.43 23.29 6.30
C SER A 287 2.46 23.98 7.27
N LEU A 288 2.97 24.82 8.18
CA LEU A 288 2.13 25.53 9.15
C LEU A 288 1.17 26.51 8.47
N ILE A 289 1.67 27.29 7.51
CA ILE A 289 0.88 28.28 6.77
C ILE A 289 -0.19 27.57 5.94
N LYS A 290 0.19 26.51 5.22
CA LYS A 290 -0.76 25.72 4.42
C LYS A 290 -1.86 25.09 5.30
N TYR A 291 -1.49 24.61 6.49
CA TYR A 291 -2.44 24.07 7.45
C TYR A 291 -3.39 25.14 7.99
N ALA A 292 -2.88 26.32 8.36
CA ALA A 292 -3.72 27.43 8.80
C ALA A 292 -4.73 27.86 7.72
N CYS A 293 -4.29 27.98 6.46
CA CYS A 293 -5.18 28.24 5.34
C CYS A 293 -6.26 27.15 5.19
N LEU A 294 -5.89 25.88 5.34
CA LEU A 294 -6.83 24.77 5.26
C LEU A 294 -7.90 24.86 6.36
N CYS A 295 -7.53 25.15 7.61
CA CYS A 295 -8.48 25.31 8.71
C CYS A 295 -9.51 26.42 8.42
N ILE A 296 -9.04 27.56 7.89
CA ILE A 296 -9.92 28.69 7.54
C ILE A 296 -10.87 28.29 6.41
N ILE A 297 -10.35 27.73 5.31
CA ILE A 297 -11.16 27.30 4.16
C ILE A 297 -12.19 26.25 4.60
N GLN A 298 -11.77 25.26 5.39
CA GLN A 298 -12.65 24.19 5.87
C GLN A 298 -13.81 24.76 6.71
N MET A 299 -13.56 25.78 7.55
CA MET A 299 -14.60 26.42 8.35
C MET A 299 -15.71 27.01 7.47
N PHE A 300 -15.33 27.77 6.42
CA PHE A 300 -16.29 28.36 5.49
C PHE A 300 -17.02 27.29 4.65
N VAL A 301 -16.28 26.30 4.13
CA VAL A 301 -16.87 25.21 3.34
C VAL A 301 -17.87 24.40 4.16
N SER A 302 -17.56 24.09 5.43
CA SER A 302 -18.48 23.39 6.33
C SER A 302 -19.79 24.16 6.52
N GLY A 303 -19.71 25.47 6.79
CA GLY A 303 -20.90 26.30 6.98
C GLY A 303 -21.78 26.39 5.72
N LEU A 304 -21.18 26.73 4.59
CA LEU A 304 -21.89 26.90 3.32
C LEU A 304 -22.49 25.59 2.81
N ALA A 305 -21.76 24.47 2.92
CA ALA A 305 -22.25 23.16 2.48
C ALA A 305 -23.47 22.72 3.29
N VAL A 306 -23.45 22.91 4.61
CA VAL A 306 -24.60 22.56 5.46
C VAL A 306 -25.81 23.40 5.12
N GLU A 307 -25.64 24.73 5.00
CA GLU A 307 -26.75 25.62 4.66
C GLU A 307 -27.39 25.24 3.30
N TYR A 308 -26.56 25.01 2.29
CA TYR A 308 -27.02 24.66 0.95
C TYR A 308 -27.72 23.30 0.89
N ILE A 309 -27.15 22.27 1.53
CA ILE A 309 -27.72 20.91 1.51
C ILE A 309 -29.03 20.86 2.30
N VAL A 310 -29.12 21.55 3.44
CA VAL A 310 -30.38 21.65 4.20
C VAL A 310 -31.46 22.33 3.37
N LYS A 311 -31.13 23.41 2.63
CA LYS A 311 -32.07 24.09 1.72
C LYS A 311 -32.56 23.18 0.59
N LEU A 312 -31.70 22.30 0.07
CA LEU A 312 -32.05 21.37 -1.01
C LEU A 312 -32.85 20.15 -0.55
N THR A 313 -32.53 19.60 0.63
CA THR A 313 -33.03 18.29 1.06
C THR A 313 -34.11 18.38 2.13
N HIS A 314 -34.23 19.53 2.81
CA HIS A 314 -35.08 19.75 3.99
C HIS A 314 -34.82 18.77 5.16
N ILE A 315 -33.67 18.10 5.16
CA ILE A 315 -33.23 17.23 6.25
C ILE A 315 -32.73 18.09 7.42
N SER A 316 -32.83 17.56 8.65
CA SER A 316 -32.31 18.19 9.86
C SER A 316 -30.86 18.68 9.69
N SER A 317 -30.62 19.94 10.07
CA SER A 317 -29.29 20.57 10.02
C SER A 317 -28.24 19.80 10.84
N MET A 318 -28.64 19.13 11.93
CA MET A 318 -27.74 18.31 12.74
C MET A 318 -27.24 17.08 11.97
N VAL A 319 -28.12 16.42 11.21
CA VAL A 319 -27.77 15.24 10.41
C VAL A 319 -26.87 15.64 9.25
N ILE A 320 -27.23 16.71 8.53
CA ILE A 320 -26.41 17.23 7.43
C ILE A 320 -25.04 17.68 7.93
N LYS A 321 -24.97 18.39 9.08
CA LYS A 321 -23.71 18.81 9.69
C LYS A 321 -22.78 17.62 9.97
N LEU A 322 -23.31 16.55 10.56
CA LEU A 322 -22.54 15.34 10.84
C LEU A 322 -21.96 14.73 9.55
N ILE A 323 -22.77 14.60 8.50
CA ILE A 323 -22.34 14.04 7.21
C ILE A 323 -21.26 14.92 6.58
N VAL A 324 -21.49 16.24 6.50
CA VAL A 324 -20.53 17.21 5.95
C VAL A 324 -19.20 17.16 6.70
N ASP A 325 -19.22 17.09 8.03
CA ASP A 325 -18.00 17.04 8.83
C ASP A 325 -17.23 15.74 8.66
N ILE A 326 -17.90 14.60 8.53
CA ILE A 326 -17.24 13.31 8.22
C ILE A 326 -16.56 13.38 6.86
N VAL A 327 -17.24 13.91 5.84
CA VAL A 327 -16.66 14.07 4.50
C VAL A 327 -15.47 15.02 4.53
N LEU A 328 -15.62 16.19 5.17
CA LEU A 328 -14.54 17.16 5.31
C LEU A 328 -13.36 16.61 6.11
N PHE A 329 -13.60 15.75 7.10
CA PHE A 329 -12.54 15.08 7.85
C PHE A 329 -11.68 14.18 6.95
N VAL A 330 -12.32 13.40 6.07
CA VAL A 330 -11.61 12.56 5.07
C VAL A 330 -10.90 13.43 4.05
N VAL A 331 -11.54 14.49 3.53
CA VAL A 331 -10.91 15.43 2.59
C VAL A 331 -9.70 16.12 3.23
N ASN A 332 -9.82 16.52 4.50
CA ASN A 332 -8.75 17.15 5.26
C ASN A 332 -7.55 16.18 5.41
N PHE A 333 -7.81 14.91 5.72
CA PHE A 333 -6.76 13.88 5.71
C PHE A 333 -6.01 13.83 4.37
N VAL A 334 -6.75 13.79 3.24
CA VAL A 334 -6.15 13.75 1.89
C VAL A 334 -5.30 14.99 1.63
N ILE A 335 -5.83 16.20 1.86
CA ILE A 335 -5.12 17.47 1.63
C ILE A 335 -3.87 17.58 2.52
N GLN A 336 -4.00 17.22 3.80
CA GLN A 336 -2.86 17.26 4.72
C GLN A 336 -1.73 16.37 4.23
N ARG A 337 -2.06 15.17 3.77
CA ARG A 337 -1.07 14.23 3.23
C ARG A 337 -0.48 14.69 1.90
N THR A 338 -1.29 15.10 0.93
CA THR A 338 -0.85 15.35 -0.46
C THR A 338 -0.31 16.75 -0.71
N PHE A 339 -0.58 17.72 0.16
CA PHE A 339 -0.21 19.12 -0.06
C PHE A 339 0.51 19.78 1.12
N ILE A 340 0.12 19.48 2.36
CA ILE A 340 0.66 20.15 3.56
C ILE A 340 1.95 19.46 4.04
N PHE A 341 1.90 18.14 4.21
CA PHE A 341 2.97 17.32 4.77
C PHE A 341 3.68 16.48 3.71
N VAL A 342 3.91 17.10 2.55
CA VAL A 342 4.77 16.53 1.51
C VAL A 342 6.22 16.82 1.88
N GLY A 343 7.05 15.78 1.99
CA GLY A 343 8.48 15.94 2.19
C GLY A 343 9.09 16.73 1.03
N GLU A 344 10.01 17.65 1.32
CA GLU A 344 10.67 18.45 0.28
C GLU A 344 11.25 17.53 -0.81
N LYS A 345 10.97 17.85 -2.08
CA LYS A 345 11.82 17.36 -3.16
C LYS A 345 13.16 18.04 -2.92
N HIS A 346 14.14 17.32 -2.40
CA HIS A 346 15.52 17.72 -2.61
C HIS A 346 15.74 17.65 -4.12
N GLU A 347 15.62 18.80 -4.79
CA GLU A 347 16.30 19.01 -6.06
C GLU A 347 17.78 18.78 -5.77
N LYS A 348 18.31 17.70 -6.34
CA LYS A 348 19.74 17.50 -6.52
C LYS A 348 19.99 17.31 -8.00
#